data_AF-A0AAX4NZD0-F1
#
_entry.id   AF-A0AAX4NZD0-F1
#
_cell.length_a   1.000
_cell.length_b   1.000
_cell.length_c   1.000
_cell.angle_alpha   90.00
_cell.angle_beta   90.00
_cell.angle_gamma   90.00
#
_symmetry.space_group_name_H-M   'P 1'
#
loop_
_entity.id
_entity.type
_entity.pdbx_description
1 polymer ?
#
loop_
_entity_poly.entity_id
_entity_poly.type
_entity_poly.pdbx_seq_one_letter_code
_entity_poly.pdbx_strand_id
1 'polypeptide(L)'
;MITPPEVAAVDGAINKLMQVQAMDENEDLTPLGLLLSEMPVDACVGKLLIYGVMMRCIDPIMTIAAAVSSKTPFLSPQEEREEANRAHSRFSSKSFKSDHLMIVTVFNKWQVVRQEGGYKKARAFCTENYLSFSSLEGIHALRADYAKVLLEFGFVSKDFFNEITRGMDRLTHGENHKKHVVDTEAYNSRVIKSVICAAYYPQILRVSHPKALYKETENGTVKRDNIPKRVKLFGKELGQVFLHPASSLFSVSEFETGWVCYSDIMKTSKIMVRAASMVPCYSVLIFGGKIEVRHEQGVLVVDEWAKFKAPAKIAILVREMRQLVNKLLSLKVENPRLDISASELVDVLLKILTTDGA
;
A
#
# COMPACT_ATOMS: atom_id res chain seq x y z
N MET A 1 8.66 33.41 -5.85
CA MET A 1 7.28 33.58 -6.34
C MET A 1 6.87 35.03 -6.11
N ILE A 2 6.22 35.69 -7.07
CA ILE A 2 5.90 37.15 -7.02
C ILE A 2 4.59 37.43 -6.24
N THR A 3 3.81 36.40 -5.93
CA THR A 3 2.64 36.50 -5.05
C THR A 3 2.70 35.37 -4.02
N PRO A 4 2.61 35.64 -2.70
CA PRO A 4 2.57 34.58 -1.69
C PRO A 4 1.28 33.75 -1.82
N PRO A 5 1.33 32.44 -1.58
CA PRO A 5 0.14 31.60 -1.56
C PRO A 5 -0.81 32.00 -0.42
N GLU A 6 -2.07 31.62 -0.52
CA GLU A 6 -3.04 31.79 0.57
C GLU A 6 -2.63 30.99 1.81
N VAL A 7 -2.84 31.56 3.01
CA VAL A 7 -2.50 30.91 4.28
C VAL A 7 -3.16 29.53 4.40
N ALA A 8 -4.44 29.40 4.00
CA ALA A 8 -5.14 28.12 4.00
C ALA A 8 -4.49 27.05 3.11
N ALA A 9 -3.83 27.44 2.01
CA ALA A 9 -3.10 26.52 1.16
C ALA A 9 -1.79 26.07 1.81
N VAL A 10 -1.13 26.96 2.55
CA VAL A 10 0.07 26.64 3.35
C VAL A 10 -0.30 25.70 4.50
N ASP A 11 -1.34 26.02 5.27
CA ASP A 11 -1.84 25.17 6.36
C ASP A 11 -2.25 23.78 5.83
N GLY A 12 -2.91 23.73 4.68
CA GLY A 12 -3.26 22.48 4.02
C GLY A 12 -2.03 21.64 3.64
N ALA A 13 -0.95 22.28 3.18
CA ALA A 13 0.31 21.63 2.84
C ALA A 13 1.03 21.11 4.09
N ILE A 14 1.12 21.91 5.16
CA ILE A 14 1.71 21.50 6.45
C ILE A 14 0.94 20.30 7.02
N ASN A 15 -0.40 20.36 7.02
CA ASN A 15 -1.24 19.25 7.45
C ASN A 15 -0.98 17.97 6.63
N LYS A 16 -0.79 18.10 5.31
CA LYS A 16 -0.47 16.96 4.45
C LYS A 16 0.93 16.39 4.77
N LEU A 17 1.91 17.23 5.06
CA LEU A 17 3.27 16.82 5.45
C LEU A 17 3.30 16.11 6.81
N MET A 18 2.55 16.61 7.80
CA MET A 18 2.35 15.94 9.08
C MET A 18 1.64 14.58 8.90
N GLN A 19 0.62 14.50 8.04
CA GLN A 19 -0.08 13.25 7.74
C GLN A 19 0.85 12.18 7.14
N VAL A 20 1.76 12.57 6.24
CA VAL A 20 2.77 11.63 5.71
C VAL A 20 3.95 11.42 6.68
N GLN A 21 3.93 12.01 7.87
CA GLN A 21 4.98 11.95 8.91
C GLN A 21 6.33 12.52 8.45
N ALA A 22 6.30 13.46 7.49
CA ALA A 22 7.48 14.22 7.09
C ALA A 22 7.80 15.33 8.09
N MET A 23 6.78 15.85 8.79
CA MET A 23 6.93 16.83 9.87
C MET A 23 6.31 16.29 11.15
N ASP A 24 6.84 16.71 12.29
CA ASP A 24 6.27 16.42 13.60
C ASP A 24 5.26 17.50 14.04
N GLU A 25 4.78 17.40 15.28
CA GLU A 25 3.78 18.31 15.85
C GLU A 25 4.31 19.73 16.10
N ASN A 26 5.63 19.94 16.06
CA ASN A 26 6.27 21.25 16.18
C ASN A 26 6.59 21.86 14.81
N GLU A 27 6.15 21.22 13.71
CA GLU A 27 6.50 21.58 12.34
C GLU A 27 8.01 21.42 12.03
N ASP A 28 8.72 20.58 12.79
CA ASP A 28 10.10 20.21 12.49
C ASP A 28 10.14 19.02 11.54
N LEU A 29 11.12 19.01 10.62
CA LEU A 29 11.32 17.87 9.73
C LEU A 29 11.75 16.63 10.52
N THR A 30 11.04 15.53 10.32
CA THR A 30 11.44 14.22 10.84
C THR A 30 12.61 13.67 10.02
N PRO A 31 13.30 12.62 10.49
CA PRO A 31 14.33 11.94 9.67
C PRO A 31 13.77 11.42 8.33
N LEU A 32 12.51 10.97 8.33
CA LEU A 32 11.82 10.63 7.10
C LEU A 32 11.61 11.87 6.23
N GLY A 33 11.15 12.98 6.81
CA GLY A 33 10.97 14.27 6.12
C GLY A 33 12.23 14.78 5.45
N LEU A 34 13.38 14.68 6.13
CA LEU A 34 14.69 15.05 5.58
C LEU A 34 15.07 14.19 4.37
N LEU A 35 14.79 12.89 4.39
CA LEU A 35 15.02 12.03 3.21
C LEU A 35 14.05 12.38 2.07
N LEU A 36 12.78 12.66 2.39
CA LEU A 36 11.76 13.00 1.40
C LEU A 36 11.99 14.37 0.75
N SER A 37 12.54 15.35 1.48
CA SER A 37 12.78 16.70 0.95
C SER A 37 13.85 16.72 -0.14
N GLU A 38 14.75 15.74 -0.13
CA GLU A 38 15.81 15.63 -1.14
C GLU A 38 15.37 14.85 -2.39
N MET A 39 14.38 13.98 -2.28
CA MET A 39 13.94 13.13 -3.39
C MET A 39 13.09 13.92 -4.41
N PRO A 40 13.33 13.78 -5.73
CA PRO A 40 12.58 14.49 -6.77
C PRO A 40 11.24 13.78 -7.11
N VAL A 41 10.49 13.37 -6.08
CA VAL A 41 9.19 12.70 -6.21
C VAL A 41 8.22 13.21 -5.14
N ASP A 42 6.92 12.99 -5.33
CA ASP A 42 5.93 13.30 -4.30
C ASP A 42 6.24 12.58 -2.99
N ALA A 43 5.99 13.23 -1.85
CA ALA A 43 6.31 12.68 -0.51
C ALA A 43 5.73 11.27 -0.27
N CYS A 44 4.49 10.98 -0.71
CA CYS A 44 3.91 9.64 -0.61
C CYS A 44 4.67 8.60 -1.44
N VAL A 45 5.15 8.98 -2.64
CA VAL A 45 5.94 8.12 -3.51
C VAL A 45 7.31 7.87 -2.89
N GLY A 46 7.99 8.91 -2.43
CA GLY A 46 9.26 8.77 -1.71
C GLY A 46 9.11 7.85 -0.50
N LYS A 47 8.01 7.99 0.26
CA LYS A 47 7.70 7.15 1.42
C LYS A 47 7.49 5.69 1.02
N LEU A 48 6.74 5.41 -0.06
CA LEU A 48 6.63 4.06 -0.62
C LEU A 48 8.02 3.48 -0.93
N LEU A 49 8.85 4.22 -1.67
CA LEU A 49 10.16 3.75 -2.12
C LEU A 49 11.12 3.48 -0.94
N ILE A 50 11.20 4.39 0.03
CA ILE A 50 12.04 4.23 1.23
C ILE A 50 11.61 3.00 2.04
N TYR A 51 10.31 2.87 2.34
CA TYR A 51 9.81 1.71 3.10
C TYR A 51 9.86 0.42 2.28
N GLY A 52 9.72 0.48 0.95
CA GLY A 52 9.88 -0.66 0.06
C GLY A 52 11.30 -1.25 0.11
N VAL A 53 12.32 -0.38 0.13
CA VAL A 53 13.72 -0.80 0.33
C VAL A 53 13.93 -1.34 1.74
N MET A 54 13.50 -0.60 2.76
CA MET A 54 13.64 -1.02 4.16
C MET A 54 12.99 -2.40 4.39
N MET A 55 11.81 -2.65 3.85
CA MET A 55 11.05 -3.89 4.02
C MET A 55 11.36 -4.94 2.96
N ARG A 56 12.44 -4.78 2.21
CA ARG A 56 12.94 -5.77 1.24
C ARG A 56 11.92 -6.20 0.18
N CYS A 57 11.09 -5.28 -0.29
CA CYS A 57 10.07 -5.54 -1.32
C CYS A 57 9.96 -4.41 -2.34
N ILE A 58 11.09 -3.81 -2.72
CA ILE A 58 11.08 -2.60 -3.55
C ILE A 58 10.54 -2.84 -4.97
N ASP A 59 10.71 -4.02 -5.54
CA ASP A 59 10.24 -4.34 -6.89
C ASP A 59 8.72 -4.13 -7.07
N PRO A 60 7.83 -4.84 -6.34
CA PRO A 60 6.40 -4.60 -6.46
C PRO A 60 6.02 -3.17 -6.04
N ILE A 61 6.76 -2.58 -5.10
CA ILE A 61 6.48 -1.22 -4.61
C ILE A 61 6.76 -0.16 -5.66
N MET A 62 7.80 -0.30 -6.49
CA MET A 62 8.02 0.59 -7.63
C MET A 62 6.86 0.52 -8.64
N THR A 63 6.29 -0.67 -8.88
CA THR A 63 5.08 -0.79 -9.72
C THR A 63 3.89 -0.08 -9.09
N ILE A 64 3.67 -0.27 -7.79
CA ILE A 64 2.56 0.37 -7.07
C ILE A 64 2.70 1.89 -7.09
N ALA A 65 3.89 2.39 -6.76
CA ALA A 65 4.21 3.82 -6.80
C ALA A 65 3.96 4.40 -8.19
N ALA A 66 4.43 3.74 -9.25
CA ALA A 66 4.28 4.21 -10.62
C ALA A 66 2.81 4.18 -11.08
N ALA A 67 2.06 3.14 -10.67
CA ALA A 67 0.65 3.01 -11.00
C ALA A 67 -0.23 4.06 -10.30
N VAL A 68 0.10 4.46 -9.06
CA VAL A 68 -0.67 5.48 -8.34
C VAL A 68 -0.31 6.89 -8.83
N SER A 69 0.94 7.13 -9.24
CA SER A 69 1.37 8.42 -9.80
C SER A 69 0.96 8.65 -11.26
N SER A 70 0.37 7.65 -11.92
CA SER A 70 0.01 7.72 -13.34
C SER A 70 -1.44 7.27 -13.58
N LYS A 71 -1.87 7.30 -14.85
CA LYS A 71 -3.21 6.83 -15.22
C LYS A 71 -3.31 5.32 -15.04
N THR A 72 -4.37 4.87 -14.37
CA THR A 72 -4.68 3.45 -14.25
C THR A 72 -4.60 2.74 -15.62
N PRO A 73 -3.98 1.56 -15.70
CA PRO A 73 -3.98 0.80 -16.94
C PRO A 73 -5.29 0.04 -17.14
N PHE A 74 -6.15 -0.08 -16.14
CA PHE A 74 -7.43 -0.78 -16.26
C PHE A 74 -8.43 0.06 -17.05
N LEU A 75 -8.85 -0.44 -18.21
CA LEU A 75 -9.89 0.17 -19.04
C LEU A 75 -11.25 -0.39 -18.65
N SER A 76 -12.26 0.47 -18.56
CA SER A 76 -13.64 0.06 -18.27
C SER A 76 -14.60 0.80 -19.20
N PRO A 77 -14.66 0.43 -20.50
CA PRO A 77 -15.65 0.97 -21.43
C PRO A 77 -17.06 0.77 -20.88
N GLN A 78 -17.95 1.75 -21.08
CA GLN A 78 -19.29 1.72 -20.46
C GLN A 78 -20.12 0.50 -20.92
N GLU A 79 -20.04 0.16 -22.20
CA GLU A 79 -20.78 -0.94 -22.82
C GLU A 79 -20.23 -2.33 -22.44
N GLU A 80 -18.93 -2.41 -22.16
CA GLU A 80 -18.21 -3.68 -21.90
C GLU A 80 -17.74 -3.80 -20.44
N ARG A 81 -18.32 -3.01 -19.54
CA ARG A 81 -17.86 -2.90 -18.15
C ARG A 81 -17.82 -4.24 -17.42
N GLU A 82 -18.81 -5.10 -17.64
CA GLU A 82 -18.85 -6.42 -16.99
C GLU A 82 -17.76 -7.36 -17.51
N GLU A 83 -17.47 -7.35 -18.81
CA GLU A 83 -16.41 -8.17 -19.41
C GLU A 83 -15.04 -7.67 -18.98
N ALA A 84 -14.83 -6.34 -18.96
CA ALA A 84 -13.61 -5.74 -18.41
C ALA A 84 -13.39 -6.16 -16.95
N ASN A 85 -14.41 -6.04 -16.10
CA ASN A 85 -14.34 -6.49 -14.70
C ASN A 85 -14.03 -7.99 -14.58
N ARG A 86 -14.62 -8.84 -15.43
CA ARG A 86 -14.34 -10.28 -15.46
C ARG A 86 -12.89 -10.54 -15.86
N ALA A 87 -12.38 -9.87 -16.89
CA ALA A 87 -10.99 -9.97 -17.32
C ALA A 87 -10.03 -9.55 -16.20
N HIS A 88 -10.27 -8.40 -15.55
CA HIS A 88 -9.45 -7.89 -14.45
C HIS A 88 -9.44 -8.81 -13.23
N SER A 89 -10.58 -9.43 -12.92
CA SER A 89 -10.70 -10.35 -11.78
C SER A 89 -9.76 -11.55 -11.85
N ARG A 90 -9.32 -11.95 -13.06
CA ARG A 90 -8.34 -13.03 -13.28
C ARG A 90 -6.94 -12.69 -12.77
N PHE A 91 -6.66 -11.41 -12.53
CA PHE A 91 -5.40 -10.94 -11.94
C PHE A 91 -5.50 -10.71 -10.43
N SER A 92 -6.70 -10.81 -9.85
CA SER A 92 -6.88 -10.72 -8.40
C SER A 92 -6.91 -12.13 -7.81
N SER A 93 -6.11 -12.37 -6.77
CA SER A 93 -6.28 -13.55 -5.92
C SER A 93 -7.16 -13.19 -4.74
N LYS A 94 -8.18 -14.03 -4.49
CA LYS A 94 -9.04 -13.94 -3.30
C LYS A 94 -8.22 -13.91 -2.00
N SER A 95 -7.02 -14.49 -2.01
CA SER A 95 -6.13 -14.53 -0.86
C SER A 95 -5.61 -13.14 -0.47
N PHE A 96 -5.30 -12.25 -1.42
CA PHE A 96 -4.65 -10.99 -1.09
C PHE A 96 -5.59 -9.78 -0.97
N LYS A 97 -6.81 -9.75 -1.52
CA LYS A 97 -7.79 -8.64 -1.31
C LYS A 97 -7.15 -7.24 -1.45
N SER A 98 -6.50 -6.98 -2.58
CA SER A 98 -5.67 -5.79 -2.80
C SER A 98 -5.64 -5.38 -4.28
N ASP A 99 -6.16 -4.19 -4.59
CA ASP A 99 -6.06 -3.60 -5.92
C ASP A 99 -4.60 -3.27 -6.27
N HIS A 100 -3.81 -2.85 -5.28
CA HIS A 100 -2.38 -2.56 -5.45
C HIS A 100 -1.58 -3.83 -5.83
N LEU A 101 -1.90 -5.00 -5.28
CA LEU A 101 -1.26 -6.25 -5.70
C LEU A 101 -1.80 -6.78 -7.04
N MET A 102 -3.05 -6.46 -7.37
CA MET A 102 -3.62 -6.78 -8.68
C MET A 102 -2.85 -6.04 -9.79
N ILE A 103 -2.50 -4.76 -9.61
CA ILE A 103 -1.69 -4.04 -10.61
C ILE A 103 -0.27 -4.60 -10.72
N VAL A 104 0.35 -5.01 -9.61
CA VAL A 104 1.64 -5.73 -9.66
C VAL A 104 1.52 -6.99 -10.52
N THR A 105 0.48 -7.79 -10.30
CA THR A 105 0.24 -9.02 -11.07
C THR A 105 0.06 -8.75 -12.56
N VAL A 106 -0.69 -7.70 -12.92
CA VAL A 106 -0.90 -7.29 -14.32
C VAL A 106 0.41 -6.85 -14.97
N PHE A 107 1.14 -5.95 -14.32
CA PHE A 107 2.38 -5.40 -14.84
C PHE A 107 3.41 -6.51 -15.08
N ASN A 108 3.55 -7.41 -14.11
CA ASN A 108 4.45 -8.55 -14.17
C ASN A 108 4.13 -9.47 -15.36
N LYS A 109 2.86 -9.84 -15.55
CA LYS A 109 2.45 -10.67 -16.70
C LYS A 109 2.66 -9.96 -18.03
N TRP A 110 2.32 -8.67 -18.11
CA TRP A 110 2.55 -7.87 -19.32
C TRP A 110 4.03 -7.77 -19.67
N GLN A 111 4.90 -7.59 -18.67
CA GLN A 111 6.35 -7.49 -18.85
C GLN A 111 6.92 -8.79 -19.46
N VAL A 112 6.51 -9.96 -18.96
CA VAL A 112 6.87 -11.28 -19.52
C VAL A 112 6.46 -11.37 -20.99
N VAL A 113 5.20 -11.08 -21.30
CA VAL A 113 4.68 -11.15 -22.68
C VAL A 113 5.44 -10.19 -23.60
N ARG A 114 5.81 -9.01 -23.11
CA ARG A 114 6.61 -8.02 -23.86
C ARG A 114 8.03 -8.51 -24.14
N GLN A 115 8.69 -9.13 -23.17
CA GLN A 115 10.07 -9.63 -23.32
C GLN A 115 10.13 -10.83 -24.26
N GLU A 116 9.28 -11.84 -24.05
CA GLU A 116 9.27 -13.08 -24.84
C GLU A 116 8.63 -12.90 -26.22
N GLY A 117 7.60 -12.07 -26.29
CA GLY A 117 6.72 -11.93 -27.44
C GLY A 117 6.87 -10.64 -28.23
N GLY A 118 7.65 -9.69 -27.72
CA GLY A 118 7.77 -8.35 -28.27
C GLY A 118 6.49 -7.52 -28.12
N TYR A 119 6.57 -6.29 -28.65
CA TYR A 119 5.50 -5.31 -28.55
C TYR A 119 4.15 -5.73 -29.15
N LYS A 120 4.16 -6.56 -30.20
CA LYS A 120 2.93 -7.04 -30.85
C LYS A 120 2.12 -7.92 -29.90
N LYS A 121 2.75 -8.91 -29.25
CA LYS A 121 2.06 -9.77 -28.27
C LYS A 121 1.67 -8.99 -27.02
N ALA A 122 2.50 -8.06 -26.57
CA ALA A 122 2.17 -7.21 -25.42
C ALA A 122 0.91 -6.35 -25.66
N ARG A 123 0.76 -5.81 -26.88
CA ARG A 123 -0.46 -5.08 -27.27
C ARG A 123 -1.68 -6.00 -27.33
N ALA A 124 -1.54 -7.20 -27.91
CA ALA A 124 -2.62 -8.19 -27.94
C ALA A 124 -3.07 -8.57 -26.52
N PHE A 125 -2.13 -8.84 -25.61
CA PHE A 125 -2.41 -9.07 -24.19
C PHE A 125 -3.19 -7.91 -23.57
N CYS A 126 -2.82 -6.66 -23.88
CA CYS A 126 -3.53 -5.50 -23.35
C CYS A 126 -4.98 -5.44 -23.87
N THR A 127 -5.18 -5.65 -25.18
CA THR A 127 -6.51 -5.66 -25.79
C THR A 127 -7.40 -6.76 -25.20
N GLU A 128 -6.89 -7.99 -25.10
CA GLU A 128 -7.62 -9.15 -24.56
C GLU A 128 -8.03 -8.98 -23.09
N ASN A 129 -7.31 -8.15 -22.33
CA ASN A 129 -7.51 -7.99 -20.89
C ASN A 129 -8.05 -6.60 -20.49
N TYR A 130 -8.51 -5.80 -21.45
CA TYR A 130 -9.00 -4.43 -21.21
C TYR A 130 -7.96 -3.57 -20.46
N LEU A 131 -6.74 -3.55 -20.98
CA LEU A 131 -5.63 -2.79 -20.42
C LEU A 131 -5.12 -1.73 -21.41
N SER A 132 -4.65 -0.62 -20.87
CA SER A 132 -3.97 0.43 -21.62
C SER A 132 -2.49 0.09 -21.78
N PHE A 133 -2.09 -0.23 -23.01
CA PHE A 133 -0.69 -0.48 -23.34
C PHE A 133 0.21 0.73 -23.02
N SER A 134 -0.24 1.95 -23.32
CA SER A 134 0.52 3.18 -23.03
C SER A 134 0.68 3.44 -21.53
N SER A 135 -0.33 3.12 -20.73
CA SER A 135 -0.21 3.22 -19.26
C SER A 135 0.81 2.24 -18.70
N LEU A 136 0.84 1.00 -19.21
CA LEU A 136 1.83 0.00 -18.77
C LEU A 136 3.26 0.35 -19.19
N GLU A 137 3.47 0.89 -20.40
CA GLU A 137 4.75 1.47 -20.80
C GLU A 137 5.15 2.66 -19.91
N GLY A 138 4.19 3.52 -19.55
CA GLY A 138 4.42 4.62 -18.61
C GLY A 138 4.85 4.15 -17.23
N ILE A 139 4.20 3.11 -16.69
CA ILE A 139 4.59 2.46 -15.43
C ILE A 139 6.01 1.89 -15.54
N HIS A 140 6.33 1.23 -16.65
CA HIS A 140 7.69 0.69 -16.88
C HIS A 140 8.75 1.79 -16.90
N ALA A 141 8.47 2.93 -17.54
CA ALA A 141 9.37 4.09 -17.57
C ALA A 141 9.57 4.68 -16.16
N LEU A 142 8.48 4.94 -15.42
CA LEU A 142 8.54 5.48 -14.07
C LEU A 142 9.30 4.57 -13.10
N ARG A 143 9.20 3.25 -13.24
CA ARG A 143 10.01 2.30 -12.46
C ARG A 143 11.51 2.52 -12.67
N ALA A 144 11.94 2.78 -13.91
CA ALA A 144 13.34 3.08 -14.20
C ALA A 144 13.79 4.40 -13.57
N ASP A 145 12.92 5.42 -13.60
CA ASP A 145 13.19 6.71 -12.95
C ASP A 145 13.29 6.55 -11.42
N TYR A 146 12.40 5.78 -10.80
CA TYR A 146 12.46 5.50 -9.36
C TYR A 146 13.69 4.69 -8.97
N ALA A 147 14.10 3.71 -9.78
CA ALA A 147 15.33 2.97 -9.54
C ALA A 147 16.56 3.89 -9.63
N LYS A 148 16.54 4.88 -10.52
CA LYS A 148 17.59 5.91 -10.62
C LYS A 148 17.64 6.78 -9.37
N VAL A 149 16.50 7.29 -8.91
CA VAL A 149 16.42 8.05 -7.65
C VAL A 149 16.97 7.22 -6.49
N LEU A 150 16.53 5.98 -6.33
CA LEU A 150 17.02 5.10 -5.27
C LEU A 150 18.53 4.84 -5.35
N LEU A 151 19.11 4.76 -6.54
CA LEU A 151 20.55 4.61 -6.72
C LEU A 151 21.30 5.89 -6.29
N GLU A 152 20.83 7.06 -6.73
CA GLU A 152 21.44 8.36 -6.41
C GLU A 152 21.45 8.62 -4.91
N PHE A 153 20.37 8.25 -4.20
CA PHE A 153 20.26 8.37 -2.74
C PHE A 153 20.83 7.18 -1.96
N GLY A 154 21.52 6.25 -2.63
CA GLY A 154 22.23 5.14 -1.99
C GLY A 154 21.32 4.10 -1.33
N PHE A 155 20.06 3.98 -1.75
CA PHE A 155 19.12 2.96 -1.26
C PHE A 155 19.26 1.63 -1.99
N VAL A 156 19.74 1.62 -3.23
CA VAL A 156 19.96 0.40 -4.01
C VAL A 156 21.34 0.38 -4.66
N SER A 157 21.81 -0.81 -5.02
CA SER A 157 23.10 -1.00 -5.68
C SER A 157 23.03 -0.68 -7.18
N LYS A 158 24.20 -0.44 -7.79
CA LYS A 158 24.30 -0.28 -9.25
C LYS A 158 23.88 -1.55 -10.00
N ASP A 159 24.15 -2.73 -9.43
CA ASP A 159 23.71 -4.02 -9.99
C ASP A 159 22.18 -4.07 -10.07
N PHE A 160 21.50 -3.74 -8.97
CA PHE A 160 20.05 -3.67 -8.91
C PHE A 160 19.49 -2.72 -9.97
N PHE A 161 20.04 -1.50 -10.07
CA PHE A 161 19.61 -0.51 -11.05
C PHE A 161 19.77 -0.99 -12.50
N ASN A 162 20.89 -1.63 -12.81
CA ASN A 162 21.16 -2.15 -14.15
C ASN A 162 20.19 -3.27 -14.54
N GLU A 163 19.75 -4.10 -13.60
CA GLU A 163 18.75 -5.13 -13.86
C GLU A 163 17.38 -4.54 -14.17
N ILE A 164 16.92 -3.56 -13.36
CA ILE A 164 15.65 -2.87 -13.58
C ILE A 164 15.63 -2.19 -14.95
N THR A 165 16.69 -1.46 -15.31
CA THR A 165 16.74 -0.69 -16.56
C THR A 165 16.89 -1.55 -17.82
N ARG A 166 17.50 -2.73 -17.72
CA ARG A 166 17.54 -3.70 -18.82
C ARG A 166 16.20 -4.38 -19.04
N GLY A 167 15.24 -4.16 -18.14
CA GLY A 167 13.99 -4.91 -18.11
C GLY A 167 14.28 -6.40 -18.07
N MET A 168 15.27 -6.86 -17.31
CA MET A 168 15.44 -8.29 -17.08
C MET A 168 14.36 -8.76 -16.11
N ASP A 169 13.75 -9.89 -16.43
CA ASP A 169 12.65 -10.41 -15.65
C ASP A 169 13.11 -10.98 -14.31
N ARG A 170 12.35 -10.67 -13.26
CA ARG A 170 12.49 -11.26 -11.93
C ARG A 170 11.49 -12.39 -11.67
N LEU A 171 10.55 -12.61 -12.59
CA LEU A 171 9.36 -13.46 -12.37
C LEU A 171 9.36 -14.76 -13.19
N THR A 172 10.07 -14.84 -14.32
CA THR A 172 10.18 -16.07 -15.14
C THR A 172 11.45 -16.87 -14.89
N HIS A 173 12.43 -16.35 -14.15
CA HIS A 173 13.67 -17.06 -13.90
C HIS A 173 13.65 -17.60 -12.47
N GLY A 174 13.53 -18.92 -12.35
CA GLY A 174 13.42 -19.66 -11.09
C GLY A 174 14.59 -19.47 -10.13
N GLU A 175 14.82 -20.44 -9.26
CA GLU A 175 15.72 -20.41 -8.08
C GLU A 175 17.18 -19.91 -8.31
N ASN A 176 17.60 -19.67 -9.55
CA ASN A 176 18.97 -19.31 -9.96
C ASN A 176 19.23 -17.79 -10.16
N HIS A 177 18.26 -16.88 -9.96
CA HIS A 177 18.53 -15.44 -10.06
C HIS A 177 19.16 -14.87 -8.78
N LYS A 178 20.07 -13.90 -8.91
CA LYS A 178 20.70 -13.19 -7.78
C LYS A 178 19.60 -12.42 -7.03
N LYS A 179 19.16 -12.92 -5.87
CA LYS A 179 18.24 -12.20 -5.00
C LYS A 179 18.97 -11.01 -4.38
N HIS A 180 18.57 -9.79 -4.76
CA HIS A 180 19.02 -8.60 -4.04
C HIS A 180 18.35 -8.57 -2.67
N VAL A 181 19.11 -8.16 -1.64
CA VAL A 181 18.61 -8.06 -0.26
C VAL A 181 17.34 -7.21 -0.19
N VAL A 182 17.28 -6.15 -0.99
CA VAL A 182 16.14 -5.23 -1.07
C VAL A 182 14.85 -5.84 -1.68
N ASP A 183 14.87 -7.10 -2.09
CA ASP A 183 13.71 -7.80 -2.68
C ASP A 183 13.47 -9.23 -2.16
N THR A 184 14.06 -9.60 -1.01
CA THR A 184 13.81 -10.93 -0.44
C THR A 184 12.34 -11.16 -0.06
N GLU A 185 11.57 -10.10 0.17
CA GLU A 185 10.15 -10.09 0.51
C GLU A 185 9.23 -9.58 -0.63
N ALA A 186 9.75 -9.49 -1.86
CA ALA A 186 9.01 -8.99 -3.04
C ALA A 186 7.72 -9.77 -3.39
N TYR A 187 7.55 -10.97 -2.82
CA TYR A 187 6.36 -11.82 -3.01
C TYR A 187 5.49 -11.94 -1.75
N ASN A 188 5.92 -11.36 -0.64
CA ASN A 188 5.20 -11.43 0.62
C ASN A 188 4.09 -10.39 0.66
N SER A 189 2.86 -10.83 0.36
CA SER A 189 1.71 -9.92 0.27
C SER A 189 1.49 -9.08 1.53
N ARG A 190 1.74 -9.62 2.73
CA ARG A 190 1.56 -8.90 4.00
C ARG A 190 2.58 -7.78 4.15
N VAL A 191 3.83 -8.03 3.79
CA VAL A 191 4.91 -7.03 3.83
C VAL A 191 4.61 -5.90 2.83
N ILE A 192 4.27 -6.23 1.58
CA ILE A 192 3.91 -5.23 0.56
C ILE A 192 2.73 -4.35 1.01
N LYS A 193 1.68 -4.97 1.57
CA LYS A 193 0.53 -4.25 2.14
C LYS A 193 0.90 -3.39 3.33
N SER A 194 1.88 -3.79 4.11
CA SER A 194 2.37 -3.02 5.25
C SER A 194 3.11 -1.77 4.79
N VAL A 195 3.89 -1.85 3.70
CA VAL A 195 4.50 -0.69 3.06
C VAL A 195 3.44 0.25 2.47
N ILE A 196 2.40 -0.28 1.84
CA ILE A 196 1.24 0.52 1.37
C ILE A 196 0.61 1.26 2.57
N CYS A 197 0.36 0.54 3.68
CA CYS A 197 -0.16 1.16 4.89
C CYS A 197 0.77 2.26 5.41
N ALA A 198 2.08 2.03 5.41
CA ALA A 198 3.05 3.02 5.85
C ALA A 198 3.00 4.31 5.04
N ALA A 199 2.91 4.20 3.72
CA ALA A 199 2.93 5.34 2.83
C ALA A 199 1.62 6.14 2.81
N TYR A 200 0.47 5.45 2.89
CA TYR A 200 -0.84 6.06 2.75
C TYR A 200 -1.55 6.31 4.08
N TYR A 201 -1.02 5.86 5.23
CA TYR A 201 -1.57 6.31 6.52
C TYR A 201 -1.60 7.85 6.58
N PRO A 202 -2.71 8.50 7.01
CA PRO A 202 -3.88 7.97 7.72
C PRO A 202 -5.07 7.53 6.84
N GLN A 203 -4.89 7.29 5.53
CA GLN A 203 -5.93 6.83 4.60
C GLN A 203 -6.28 5.35 4.82
N ILE A 204 -6.88 5.07 5.97
CA ILE A 204 -7.38 3.75 6.36
C ILE A 204 -8.88 3.77 6.64
N LEU A 205 -9.50 2.61 6.51
CA LEU A 205 -10.92 2.36 6.67
C LEU A 205 -11.12 1.20 7.63
N ARG A 206 -12.00 1.41 8.60
CA ARG A 206 -12.48 0.35 9.47
C ARG A 206 -13.54 -0.46 8.74
N VAL A 207 -13.37 -1.76 8.75
CA VAL A 207 -14.36 -2.70 8.25
C VAL A 207 -15.40 -2.97 9.34
N SER A 208 -16.68 -2.85 8.96
CA SER A 208 -17.81 -3.26 9.78
C SER A 208 -18.50 -4.44 9.13
N HIS A 209 -18.24 -5.62 9.67
CA HIS A 209 -18.91 -6.84 9.28
C HIS A 209 -20.38 -6.81 9.72
N PRO A 210 -21.30 -7.28 8.88
CA PRO A 210 -22.70 -7.33 9.25
C PRO A 210 -22.93 -8.31 10.39
N LYS A 211 -23.70 -7.89 11.41
CA LYS A 211 -24.16 -8.79 12.46
C LYS A 211 -25.04 -9.89 11.85
N ALA A 212 -24.76 -11.15 12.18
CA ALA A 212 -25.67 -12.25 11.90
C ALA A 212 -27.04 -11.92 12.51
N LEU A 213 -28.10 -11.94 11.70
CA LEU A 213 -29.46 -11.79 12.22
C LEU A 213 -30.01 -13.18 12.47
N TYR A 214 -30.49 -13.37 13.68
CA TYR A 214 -31.15 -14.57 14.12
C TYR A 214 -32.66 -14.30 14.15
N LYS A 215 -33.47 -15.25 13.67
CA LYS A 215 -34.92 -15.22 13.79
C LYS A 215 -35.35 -16.36 14.69
N GLU A 216 -36.17 -16.07 15.68
CA GLU A 216 -36.82 -17.13 16.46
C GLU A 216 -37.94 -17.76 15.62
N THR A 217 -37.92 -19.09 15.58
CA THR A 217 -38.95 -19.94 14.98
C THR A 217 -39.42 -20.95 16.03
N GLU A 218 -40.56 -21.60 15.79
CA GLU A 218 -41.12 -22.60 16.72
C GLU A 218 -40.16 -23.76 17.01
N ASN A 219 -39.20 -24.04 16.12
CA ASN A 219 -38.16 -25.05 16.28
C ASN A 219 -36.79 -24.46 16.73
N GLY A 220 -36.79 -23.25 17.29
CA GLY A 220 -35.60 -22.57 17.82
C GLY A 220 -35.11 -21.40 16.97
N THR A 221 -33.90 -20.92 17.27
CA THR A 221 -33.31 -19.75 16.63
C THR A 221 -32.65 -20.11 15.31
N VAL A 222 -33.22 -19.68 14.19
CA VAL A 222 -32.68 -19.92 12.84
C VAL A 222 -31.94 -18.68 12.33
N LYS A 223 -30.70 -18.86 11.87
CA LYS A 223 -29.93 -17.81 11.21
C LYS A 223 -30.67 -17.39 9.93
N ARG A 224 -30.93 -16.09 9.76
CA ARG A 224 -31.68 -15.57 8.61
C ARG A 224 -30.73 -15.44 7.41
N ASP A 225 -30.82 -16.33 6.43
CA ASP A 225 -29.83 -16.46 5.34
C ASP A 225 -30.03 -15.56 4.10
N ASN A 226 -31.06 -14.70 4.04
CA ASN A 226 -31.45 -14.04 2.77
C ASN A 226 -31.25 -12.52 2.65
N ILE A 227 -30.18 -11.96 3.23
CA ILE A 227 -29.68 -10.64 2.76
C ILE A 227 -28.17 -10.75 2.59
N PRO A 228 -27.61 -10.59 1.37
CA PRO A 228 -26.17 -10.40 1.19
C PRO A 228 -25.81 -9.05 1.80
N LYS A 229 -25.58 -9.04 3.11
CA LYS A 229 -25.20 -7.83 3.80
C LYS A 229 -23.78 -7.52 3.38
N ARG A 230 -23.62 -6.52 2.53
CA ARG A 230 -22.30 -6.05 2.12
C ARG A 230 -21.57 -5.51 3.34
N VAL A 231 -20.28 -5.81 3.40
CA VAL A 231 -19.35 -5.19 4.32
C VAL A 231 -19.46 -3.67 4.20
N LYS A 232 -19.52 -2.96 5.33
CA LYS A 232 -19.50 -1.49 5.36
C LYS A 232 -18.10 -1.02 5.72
N LEU A 233 -17.63 0.03 5.05
CA LEU A 233 -16.33 0.65 5.32
C LEU A 233 -16.53 2.05 5.89
N PHE A 234 -15.72 2.42 6.88
CA PHE A 234 -15.81 3.71 7.55
C PHE A 234 -14.43 4.37 7.70
N GLY A 235 -14.27 5.61 7.23
CA GLY A 235 -13.10 6.44 7.51
C GLY A 235 -13.33 7.36 8.71
N LYS A 236 -12.26 7.82 9.38
CA LYS A 236 -12.33 8.70 10.58
C LYS A 236 -13.22 9.93 10.33
N GLU A 237 -12.90 10.68 9.28
CA GLU A 237 -13.58 11.93 8.92
C GLU A 237 -14.55 11.77 7.75
N LEU A 238 -14.42 10.69 6.98
CA LEU A 238 -15.22 10.45 5.77
C LEU A 238 -16.59 9.80 6.09
N GLY A 239 -16.77 9.26 7.30
CA GLY A 239 -17.95 8.46 7.62
C GLY A 239 -18.01 7.20 6.76
N GLN A 240 -19.21 6.81 6.31
CA GLN A 240 -19.38 5.63 5.47
C GLN A 240 -18.85 5.86 4.06
N VAL A 241 -17.98 4.96 3.59
CA VAL A 241 -17.46 4.96 2.22
C VAL A 241 -17.82 3.67 1.49
N PHE A 242 -17.77 3.70 0.15
CA PHE A 242 -18.09 2.57 -0.70
C PHE A 242 -16.88 2.21 -1.57
N LEU A 243 -16.75 0.94 -1.96
CA LEU A 243 -15.78 0.55 -2.98
C LEU A 243 -16.35 0.88 -4.37
N HIS A 244 -15.51 1.41 -5.25
CA HIS A 244 -15.87 1.62 -6.64
C HIS A 244 -16.13 0.27 -7.33
N PRO A 245 -17.10 0.13 -8.26
CA PRO A 245 -17.41 -1.16 -8.88
C PRO A 245 -16.30 -1.78 -9.73
N ALA A 246 -15.24 -1.01 -10.04
CA ALA A 246 -14.04 -1.50 -10.72
C ALA A 246 -12.96 -2.02 -9.76
N SER A 247 -13.11 -1.82 -8.44
CA SER A 247 -12.18 -2.38 -7.46
C SER A 247 -12.36 -3.89 -7.39
N SER A 248 -11.24 -4.62 -7.31
CA SER A 248 -11.24 -6.06 -7.08
C SER A 248 -11.80 -6.44 -5.71
N LEU A 249 -11.91 -5.49 -4.78
CA LEU A 249 -12.52 -5.68 -3.47
C LEU A 249 -14.05 -5.52 -3.51
N PHE A 250 -14.65 -5.06 -4.61
CA PHE A 250 -16.08 -4.71 -4.65
C PHE A 250 -17.02 -5.85 -4.29
N SER A 251 -16.66 -7.09 -4.63
CA SER A 251 -17.41 -8.32 -4.34
C SER A 251 -16.94 -9.05 -3.09
N VAL A 252 -15.93 -8.52 -2.37
CA VAL A 252 -15.37 -9.16 -1.18
C VAL A 252 -16.34 -9.00 -0.01
N SER A 253 -16.73 -10.14 0.57
CA SER A 253 -17.68 -10.21 1.69
C SER A 253 -17.02 -10.34 3.06
N GLU A 254 -15.71 -10.56 3.13
CA GLU A 254 -14.99 -10.81 4.37
C GLU A 254 -13.59 -10.17 4.31
N PHE A 255 -13.16 -9.62 5.44
CA PHE A 255 -11.87 -8.97 5.64
C PHE A 255 -11.35 -9.40 7.00
N GLU A 256 -10.33 -10.24 7.01
CA GLU A 256 -9.84 -10.94 8.19
C GLU A 256 -9.27 -9.98 9.25
N THR A 257 -8.59 -8.92 8.81
CA THR A 257 -7.92 -7.96 9.70
C THR A 257 -8.84 -6.84 10.18
N GLY A 258 -9.96 -6.62 9.49
CA GLY A 258 -10.87 -5.52 9.79
C GLY A 258 -10.40 -4.13 9.33
N TRP A 259 -9.30 -4.04 8.57
CA TRP A 259 -8.68 -2.78 8.14
C TRP A 259 -8.35 -2.77 6.65
N VAL A 260 -8.64 -1.65 5.99
CA VAL A 260 -8.35 -1.42 4.57
C VAL A 260 -7.63 -0.09 4.42
N CYS A 261 -6.50 -0.06 3.72
CA CYS A 261 -5.83 1.17 3.30
C CYS A 261 -6.24 1.52 1.87
N TYR A 262 -6.36 2.81 1.55
CA TYR A 262 -6.70 3.30 0.22
C TYR A 262 -5.77 4.42 -0.23
N SER A 263 -5.57 4.51 -1.55
CA SER A 263 -4.73 5.55 -2.15
C SER A 263 -5.55 6.63 -2.87
N ASP A 264 -6.79 6.31 -3.26
CA ASP A 264 -7.57 7.16 -4.16
C ASP A 264 -9.08 7.07 -3.90
N ILE A 265 -9.72 8.23 -3.82
CA ILE A 265 -11.16 8.40 -3.60
C ILE A 265 -11.78 9.31 -4.65
N MET A 266 -13.03 9.02 -4.99
CA MET A 266 -13.88 9.82 -5.84
C MET A 266 -15.06 10.32 -5.01
N LYS A 267 -15.30 11.64 -5.03
CA LYS A 267 -16.44 12.26 -4.38
C LYS A 267 -17.48 12.62 -5.45
N THR A 268 -18.54 11.82 -5.55
CA THR A 268 -19.72 12.13 -6.39
C THR A 268 -20.94 12.29 -5.47
N SER A 269 -22.05 11.61 -5.75
CA SER A 269 -23.17 11.48 -4.80
C SER A 269 -22.82 10.64 -3.57
N LYS A 270 -21.78 9.81 -3.67
CA LYS A 270 -21.20 9.01 -2.58
C LYS A 270 -19.68 9.08 -2.65
N ILE A 271 -19.02 8.89 -1.51
CA ILE A 271 -17.56 8.73 -1.44
C ILE A 271 -17.23 7.29 -1.85
N MET A 272 -16.50 7.14 -2.96
CA MET A 272 -16.11 5.84 -3.51
C MET A 272 -14.59 5.71 -3.56
N VAL A 273 -14.06 4.61 -3.03
CA VAL A 273 -12.64 4.27 -3.07
C VAL A 273 -12.33 3.54 -4.38
N ARG A 274 -11.37 4.05 -5.15
CA ARG A 274 -11.00 3.46 -6.45
C ARG A 274 -9.93 2.38 -6.31
N ALA A 275 -8.99 2.53 -5.38
CA ALA A 275 -7.92 1.58 -5.14
C ALA A 275 -7.74 1.35 -3.63
N ALA A 276 -7.84 0.08 -3.23
CA ALA A 276 -7.83 -0.32 -1.83
C ALA A 276 -7.00 -1.59 -1.59
N SER A 277 -6.58 -1.80 -0.35
CA SER A 277 -5.93 -3.04 0.08
C SER A 277 -6.28 -3.35 1.53
N MET A 278 -6.70 -4.59 1.79
CA MET A 278 -6.78 -5.07 3.16
C MET A 278 -5.36 -5.12 3.74
N VAL A 279 -5.16 -4.55 4.92
CA VAL A 279 -3.83 -4.43 5.54
C VAL A 279 -3.75 -5.17 6.89
N PRO A 280 -2.58 -5.72 7.28
CA PRO A 280 -2.37 -6.34 8.59
C PRO A 280 -2.66 -5.38 9.75
N CYS A 281 -3.14 -5.89 10.88
CA CYS A 281 -3.37 -5.06 12.08
C CYS A 281 -2.08 -4.39 12.56
N TYR A 282 -0.97 -5.14 12.58
CA TYR A 282 0.32 -4.60 13.00
C TYR A 282 0.87 -3.54 12.07
N SER A 283 0.47 -3.52 10.79
CA SER A 283 0.86 -2.42 9.89
C SER A 283 0.23 -1.08 10.31
N VAL A 284 -1.03 -1.09 10.74
CA VAL A 284 -1.70 0.11 11.28
C VAL A 284 -1.11 0.50 12.63
N LEU A 285 -0.80 -0.48 13.49
CA LEU A 285 -0.15 -0.20 14.77
C LEU A 285 1.26 0.36 14.59
N ILE A 286 2.09 -0.20 13.71
CA ILE A 286 3.48 0.23 13.55
C ILE A 286 3.56 1.57 12.81
N PHE A 287 2.83 1.75 11.71
CA PHE A 287 2.97 2.95 10.88
C PHE A 287 1.92 4.03 11.13
N GLY A 288 0.95 3.77 12.02
CA GLY A 288 -0.09 4.73 12.35
C GLY A 288 0.36 5.90 13.22
N GLY A 289 -0.60 6.68 13.69
CA GLY A 289 -0.37 7.82 14.56
C GLY A 289 -0.37 7.46 16.05
N LYS A 290 -0.76 8.39 16.92
CA LYS A 290 -0.62 8.27 18.38
C LYS A 290 -1.37 7.05 18.93
N ILE A 291 -0.71 6.28 19.79
CA ILE A 291 -1.31 5.09 20.44
C ILE A 291 -1.68 5.42 21.88
N GLU A 292 -2.93 5.18 22.24
CA GLU A 292 -3.46 5.27 23.60
C GLU A 292 -3.86 3.88 24.11
N VAL A 293 -3.59 3.61 25.40
CA VAL A 293 -3.96 2.36 26.06
C VAL A 293 -5.21 2.62 26.90
N ARG A 294 -6.32 1.95 26.57
CA ARG A 294 -7.55 1.99 27.38
C ARG A 294 -7.66 0.71 28.20
N HIS A 295 -6.99 0.70 29.35
CA HIS A 295 -6.83 -0.47 30.21
C HIS A 295 -8.16 -1.13 30.58
N GLU A 296 -9.15 -0.33 30.98
CA GLU A 296 -10.49 -0.81 31.38
C GLU A 296 -11.22 -1.56 30.25
N GLN A 297 -10.93 -1.21 29.00
CA GLN A 297 -11.57 -1.81 27.82
C GLN A 297 -10.71 -2.91 27.20
N GLY A 298 -9.45 -3.09 27.64
CA GLY A 298 -8.51 -4.04 27.05
C GLY A 298 -8.19 -3.75 25.58
N VAL A 299 -8.19 -2.47 25.19
CA VAL A 299 -7.94 -2.05 23.80
C VAL A 299 -6.84 -1.00 23.68
N LEU A 300 -6.16 -1.04 22.56
CA LEU A 300 -5.31 0.03 22.05
C LEU A 300 -6.13 0.89 21.09
N VAL A 301 -5.91 2.20 21.11
CA VAL A 301 -6.59 3.15 20.22
C VAL A 301 -5.54 3.97 19.47
N VAL A 302 -5.56 3.92 18.14
CA VAL A 302 -4.69 4.72 17.27
C VAL A 302 -5.47 5.92 16.73
N ASP A 303 -4.89 7.13 16.86
CA ASP A 303 -5.48 8.41 16.47
C ASP A 303 -6.94 8.59 16.92
N GLU A 304 -7.21 8.18 18.17
CA GLU A 304 -8.48 8.35 18.89
C GLU A 304 -9.67 7.54 18.34
N TRP A 305 -9.51 6.79 17.24
CA TRP A 305 -10.63 6.10 16.58
C TRP A 305 -10.38 4.63 16.23
N ALA A 306 -9.15 4.28 15.86
CA ALA A 306 -8.84 2.93 15.39
C ALA A 306 -8.56 2.00 16.57
N LYS A 307 -9.53 1.14 16.89
CA LYS A 307 -9.51 0.28 18.08
C LYS A 307 -8.97 -1.12 17.77
N PHE A 308 -8.03 -1.59 18.57
CA PHE A 308 -7.42 -2.91 18.47
C PHE A 308 -7.51 -3.62 19.82
N LYS A 309 -8.02 -4.86 19.84
CA LYS A 309 -8.01 -5.68 21.05
C LYS A 309 -6.61 -6.25 21.24
N ALA A 310 -5.84 -5.67 22.15
CA ALA A 310 -4.48 -6.11 22.44
C ALA A 310 -4.05 -5.69 23.86
N PRO A 311 -3.15 -6.46 24.52
CA PRO A 311 -2.59 -6.08 25.81
C PRO A 311 -1.74 -4.80 25.75
N ALA A 312 -1.65 -4.08 26.88
CA ALA A 312 -0.87 -2.84 26.98
C ALA A 312 0.61 -2.98 26.57
N LYS A 313 1.22 -4.15 26.82
CA LYS A 313 2.61 -4.44 26.41
C LYS A 313 2.85 -4.30 24.90
N ILE A 314 1.82 -4.52 24.09
CA ILE A 314 1.92 -4.36 22.63
C ILE A 314 2.09 -2.88 22.26
N ALA A 315 1.45 -1.96 22.98
CA ALA A 315 1.66 -0.52 22.77
C ALA A 315 3.10 -0.10 23.09
N ILE A 316 3.70 -0.67 24.13
CA ILE A 316 5.10 -0.39 24.50
C ILE A 316 6.03 -0.88 23.39
N LEU A 317 5.85 -2.14 22.96
CA LEU A 317 6.63 -2.74 21.87
C LEU A 317 6.56 -1.90 20.59
N VAL A 318 5.35 -1.49 20.19
CA VAL A 318 5.15 -0.70 18.97
C VAL A 318 5.76 0.70 19.09
N ARG A 319 5.66 1.36 20.25
CA ARG A 319 6.29 2.67 20.47
C ARG A 319 7.81 2.58 20.36
N GLU A 320 8.42 1.55 20.96
CA GLU A 320 9.87 1.31 20.86
C GLU A 320 10.29 1.05 19.41
N MET A 321 9.55 0.21 18.68
CA MET A 321 9.82 -0.05 17.26
C MET A 321 9.78 1.22 16.41
N ARG A 322 8.80 2.10 16.64
CA ARG A 322 8.72 3.38 15.92
C ARG A 322 9.91 4.29 16.21
N GLN A 323 10.36 4.35 17.46
CA GLN A 323 11.56 5.10 17.83
C GLN A 323 12.81 4.53 17.16
N LEU A 324 12.96 3.20 17.11
CA LEU A 324 14.06 2.54 16.43
C LEU A 324 14.02 2.76 14.90
N VAL A 325 12.83 2.77 14.27
CA VAL A 325 12.67 3.10 12.85
C VAL A 325 13.13 4.54 12.59
N ASN A 326 12.68 5.50 13.41
CA ASN A 326 13.12 6.90 13.29
C ASN A 326 14.64 7.03 13.45
N LYS A 327 15.22 6.34 14.43
CA LYS A 327 16.68 6.32 14.63
C LYS A 327 17.42 5.72 13.43
N LEU A 328 16.92 4.63 12.85
CA LEU A 328 17.50 4.02 11.66
C LEU A 328 17.46 4.98 10.45
N LEU A 329 16.36 5.71 10.28
CA LEU A 329 16.25 6.76 9.25
C LEU A 329 17.20 7.93 9.53
N SER A 330 17.39 8.36 10.78
CA SER A 330 18.40 9.37 11.13
C SER A 330 19.80 8.94 10.74
N LEU A 331 20.17 7.68 11.04
CA LEU A 331 21.47 7.13 10.63
C LEU A 331 21.64 7.10 9.10
N LYS A 332 20.55 6.89 8.35
CA LYS A 332 20.56 6.96 6.87
C LYS A 332 20.74 8.39 6.36
N VAL A 333 20.16 9.39 7.03
CA VAL A 333 20.39 10.80 6.73
C VAL A 333 21.87 11.15 6.95
N GLU A 334 22.45 10.74 8.08
CA GLU A 334 23.86 10.99 8.41
C GLU A 334 24.82 10.23 7.47
N ASN A 335 24.46 9.02 7.07
CA ASN A 335 25.23 8.19 6.15
C ASN A 335 24.34 7.69 5.00
N PRO A 336 24.29 8.41 3.87
CA PRO A 336 23.51 8.00 2.69
C PRO A 336 23.89 6.64 2.11
N ARG A 337 25.06 6.08 2.45
CA ARG A 337 25.48 4.73 2.01
C ARG A 337 25.08 3.61 2.98
N LEU A 338 24.49 3.94 4.12
CA LEU A 338 23.99 2.95 5.07
C LEU A 338 22.91 2.09 4.42
N ASP A 339 23.10 0.77 4.44
CA ASP A 339 22.05 -0.17 4.03
C ASP A 339 21.08 -0.39 5.20
N ILE A 340 19.96 0.34 5.18
CA ILE A 340 18.91 0.21 6.19
C ILE A 340 18.18 -1.13 6.11
N SER A 341 18.19 -1.80 4.96
CA SER A 341 17.48 -3.07 4.75
C SER A 341 18.17 -4.24 5.47
N ALA A 342 19.46 -4.11 5.78
CA ALA A 342 20.26 -5.12 6.49
C ALA A 342 20.21 -4.99 8.02
N SER A 343 19.46 -4.05 8.58
CA SER A 343 19.36 -3.83 10.03
C SER A 343 18.58 -4.97 10.73
N GLU A 344 19.03 -5.38 11.93
CA GLU A 344 18.30 -6.36 12.77
C GLU A 344 16.87 -5.90 13.10
N LEU A 345 16.65 -4.58 13.20
CA LEU A 345 15.31 -4.02 13.37
C LEU A 345 14.39 -4.43 12.22
N VAL A 346 14.89 -4.42 10.99
CA VAL A 346 14.12 -4.81 9.80
C VAL A 346 13.74 -6.28 9.89
N ASP A 347 14.64 -7.16 10.34
CA ASP A 347 14.31 -8.58 10.52
C ASP A 347 13.17 -8.79 11.53
N VAL A 348 13.18 -8.03 12.63
CA VAL A 348 12.11 -8.06 13.63
C VAL A 348 10.78 -7.52 13.06
N LEU A 349 10.82 -6.41 12.32
CA LEU A 349 9.64 -5.83 11.67
C LEU A 349 9.04 -6.82 10.65
N LEU A 350 9.88 -7.43 9.82
CA LEU A 350 9.46 -8.42 8.82
C LEU A 350 8.82 -9.63 9.48
N LYS A 351 9.38 -10.13 10.59
CA LYS A 351 8.80 -11.23 11.35
C LYS A 351 7.39 -10.90 11.84
N ILE A 352 7.21 -9.74 12.48
CA ILE A 352 5.92 -9.32 13.04
C ILE A 352 4.89 -9.06 11.93
N LEU A 353 5.27 -8.37 10.86
CA LEU A 353 4.36 -8.02 9.76
C LEU A 353 3.97 -9.26 8.94
N THR A 354 4.88 -10.23 8.79
CA THR A 354 4.61 -11.48 8.07
C THR A 354 3.65 -12.37 8.84
N THR A 355 3.71 -12.42 10.18
CA THR A 355 2.77 -13.22 10.98
C THR A 355 1.52 -12.43 11.42
N ASP A 356 1.49 -11.12 11.19
CA ASP A 356 0.53 -10.18 11.81
C ASP A 356 0.46 -10.35 13.33
N GLY A 357 1.63 -10.60 13.94
CA GLY A 357 1.84 -10.81 15.37
C GLY A 357 1.36 -12.14 15.94
N ALA A 358 1.07 -13.12 15.08
CA ALA A 358 0.85 -14.52 15.46
C ALA A 358 2.16 -15.25 15.80
#